data_AF-A0A3L9Z1I2-F1
#
_entry.id   AF-A0A3L9Z1I2-F1
#
_cell.length_a   1.000
_cell.length_b   1.000
_cell.length_c   1.000
_cell.angle_alpha   90.00
_cell.angle_beta   90.00
_cell.angle_gamma   90.00
#
_symmetry.space_group_name_H-M   'P 1'
#
loop_
_entity.id
_entity.type
_entity.pdbx_description
1 polymer ?
#
loop_
_entity_poly.entity_id
_entity_poly.type
_entity_poly.pdbx_seq_one_letter_code
_entity_poly.pdbx_strand_id
1 'polypeptide(L)'
;MKNLSLLIVLSIALFSCSPNEENAPAEEEINFASSPIIVQYHSLSSTTGDISAKYYFDEDQRFTKYHKIGDGFTINYNYDGEKLVLIIKEDLNGNIIERKDVLYNANDKISFIGDRKFKYEANGNYYSESTSYVSVGPYMVGNLEELEYSYDKFYFQNGNPMPQYCYMSGYLQRNIETGVLTDTGACNNRWTANYSNNNVNTSYYNGIASEYYFDTNTNPMYNNTTNFKDILGFFSSEGNGPELQQLFIVSENNRTNIQWDTTGTENTTYSYTMNTLGLPEDSTAKDYNNGVLVNEYPFANYYYVGDVIPD
;
A
#
# COMPACT_ATOMS: atom_id res chain seq x y z
N MET A 1 -85.16 23.87 19.15
CA MET A 1 -84.80 22.53 19.62
C MET A 1 -83.49 22.62 20.38
N LYS A 2 -83.52 22.22 21.66
CA LYS A 2 -82.45 21.67 22.53
C LYS A 2 -81.03 22.25 22.33
N ASN A 3 -80.54 23.08 23.27
CA ASN A 3 -79.77 22.68 24.47
C ASN A 3 -78.32 22.32 24.11
N LEU A 4 -77.23 22.75 24.78
CA LEU A 4 -77.02 23.49 26.02
C LEU A 4 -75.50 23.79 26.11
N SER A 5 -75.18 25.00 26.56
CA SER A 5 -74.10 25.49 27.43
C SER A 5 -72.92 24.61 27.88
N LEU A 6 -71.72 25.21 27.99
CA LEU A 6 -71.02 25.60 29.26
C LEU A 6 -69.66 26.28 28.89
N LEU A 7 -69.38 27.56 29.26
CA LEU A 7 -68.76 28.06 30.53
C LEU A 7 -67.26 27.66 30.63
N ILE A 8 -66.24 28.48 30.92
CA ILE A 8 -65.98 29.56 31.92
C ILE A 8 -64.63 30.22 31.54
N VAL A 9 -64.54 31.53 31.26
CA VAL A 9 -63.96 32.62 32.10
C VAL A 9 -62.76 32.25 33.00
N LEU A 10 -61.56 32.84 32.82
CA LEU A 10 -60.85 33.67 33.83
C LEU A 10 -59.41 34.03 33.40
N SER A 11 -59.20 35.34 33.23
CA SER A 11 -58.14 36.18 33.81
C SER A 11 -56.65 35.85 33.68
N ILE A 12 -55.99 36.87 33.12
CA ILE A 12 -54.59 37.29 33.25
C ILE A 12 -54.10 37.24 34.72
N ALA A 13 -52.90 36.68 34.91
CA ALA A 13 -51.98 37.10 35.96
C ALA A 13 -50.53 36.99 35.44
N LEU A 14 -49.94 38.15 35.15
CA LEU A 14 -48.50 38.32 35.02
C LEU A 14 -47.86 38.02 36.37
N PHE A 15 -47.01 37.00 36.43
CA PHE A 15 -46.02 36.86 37.50
C PHE A 15 -44.63 36.79 36.87
N SER A 16 -43.84 37.81 37.19
CA SER A 16 -42.40 37.83 37.11
C SER A 16 -41.80 36.68 37.93
N CYS A 17 -40.99 35.84 37.31
CA CYS A 17 -39.97 35.06 38.01
C CYS A 17 -38.87 34.70 37.00
N SER A 18 -37.72 35.37 37.09
CA SER A 18 -36.44 34.75 36.75
C SER A 18 -35.85 34.24 38.07
N PRO A 19 -34.97 33.22 38.11
CA PRO A 19 -34.40 32.41 37.03
C PRO A 19 -34.61 30.90 37.27
N ASN A 20 -34.43 30.08 36.23
CA ASN A 20 -33.78 28.78 36.35
C ASN A 20 -33.20 28.44 34.98
N GLU A 21 -31.87 28.57 34.85
CA GLU A 21 -31.10 27.78 33.90
C GLU A 21 -31.32 26.32 34.29
N GLU A 22 -32.29 25.67 33.67
CA GLU A 22 -32.47 24.24 33.83
C GLU A 22 -32.75 23.65 32.46
N ASN A 23 -31.68 23.05 31.94
CA ASN A 23 -31.64 22.13 30.82
C ASN A 23 -31.99 22.73 29.46
N ALA A 24 -31.04 23.49 28.89
CA ALA A 24 -30.75 23.24 27.49
C ALA A 24 -30.56 21.71 27.34
N PRO A 25 -31.21 21.04 26.38
CA PRO A 25 -30.88 19.65 26.11
C PRO A 25 -29.37 19.63 25.91
N ALA A 26 -28.67 18.79 26.70
CA ALA A 26 -27.28 18.49 26.41
C ALA A 26 -27.26 18.16 24.92
N GLU A 27 -26.46 18.90 24.14
CA GLU A 27 -26.03 18.39 22.86
C GLU A 27 -25.49 17.01 23.20
N GLU A 28 -26.21 15.96 22.81
CA GLU A 28 -25.60 14.65 22.71
C GLU A 28 -24.42 14.90 21.77
N GLU A 29 -23.21 15.01 22.33
CA GLU A 29 -22.03 14.63 21.61
C GLU A 29 -22.35 13.24 21.10
N ILE A 30 -22.73 13.18 19.81
CA ILE A 30 -22.76 11.93 19.08
C ILE A 30 -21.31 11.51 19.09
N ASN A 31 -20.95 10.76 20.12
CA ASN A 31 -19.70 10.08 20.22
C ASN A 31 -19.81 9.01 19.13
N PHE A 32 -19.40 9.38 17.92
CA PHE A 32 -19.03 8.40 16.92
C PHE A 32 -17.84 7.67 17.54
N ALA A 33 -18.13 6.64 18.34
CA ALA A 33 -17.09 5.84 18.97
C ALA A 33 -16.19 5.37 17.82
N SER A 34 -14.97 5.91 17.78
CA SER A 34 -14.03 5.69 16.69
C SER A 34 -13.86 4.19 16.53
N SER A 35 -14.15 3.67 15.34
CA SER A 35 -13.85 2.26 15.04
C SER A 35 -12.34 2.09 14.91
N PRO A 36 -11.73 0.95 15.25
CA PRO A 36 -10.33 0.69 14.89
C PRO A 36 -10.08 0.58 13.38
N ILE A 37 -11.14 0.67 12.57
CA ILE A 37 -11.09 0.64 11.11
C ILE A 37 -10.61 1.99 10.58
N ILE A 38 -9.40 2.01 10.01
CA ILE A 38 -8.86 3.15 9.27
C ILE A 38 -9.67 3.30 7.97
N VAL A 39 -10.08 4.53 7.63
CA VAL A 39 -10.73 4.88 6.36
C VAL A 39 -9.82 5.70 5.46
N GLN A 40 -8.96 6.53 6.05
CA GLN A 40 -7.96 7.30 5.31
C GLN A 40 -6.64 7.39 6.08
N TYR A 41 -5.54 7.38 5.32
CA TYR A 41 -4.21 7.72 5.80
C TYR A 41 -3.64 8.83 4.92
N HIS A 42 -3.10 9.89 5.52
CA HIS A 42 -2.56 11.03 4.78
C HIS A 42 -1.06 11.14 5.08
N SER A 43 -0.23 10.96 4.05
CA SER A 43 1.20 11.26 4.17
C SER A 43 1.43 12.76 4.04
N LEU A 44 2.39 13.28 4.79
CA LEU A 44 2.72 14.69 4.81
C LEU A 44 4.06 14.94 4.13
N SER A 45 4.21 16.12 3.54
CA SER A 45 5.46 16.61 2.97
C SER A 45 6.45 16.91 4.09
N SER A 46 7.64 16.33 4.04
CA SER A 46 8.70 16.62 5.02
C SER A 46 9.20 18.07 5.00
N THR A 47 8.87 18.83 3.96
CA THR A 47 9.30 20.22 3.78
C THR A 47 8.24 21.24 4.18
N THR A 48 6.97 20.96 3.92
CA THR A 48 5.87 21.92 4.19
C THR A 48 4.93 21.47 5.30
N GLY A 49 4.89 20.18 5.63
CA GLY A 49 3.90 19.58 6.52
C GLY A 49 2.51 19.42 5.88
N ASP A 50 2.31 19.89 4.65
CA ASP A 50 1.05 19.73 3.93
C ASP A 50 0.85 18.26 3.50
N ILE A 51 -0.40 17.88 3.29
CA ILE A 51 -0.72 16.55 2.74
C ILE A 51 -0.07 16.41 1.36
N SER A 52 0.74 15.36 1.21
CA SER A 52 1.43 15.02 -0.04
C SER A 52 0.70 13.91 -0.80
N ALA A 53 0.07 12.98 -0.08
CA ALA A 53 -0.78 11.96 -0.65
C ALA A 53 -1.85 11.46 0.32
N LYS A 54 -2.96 10.99 -0.24
CA LYS A 54 -4.10 10.41 0.48
C LYS A 54 -4.31 8.96 0.06
N TYR A 55 -4.61 8.12 1.03
CA TYR A 55 -4.73 6.68 0.93
C TYR A 55 -6.09 6.31 1.51
N TYR A 56 -6.82 5.43 0.82
CA TYR A 56 -8.22 5.13 1.17
C TYR A 56 -8.43 3.64 1.33
N PHE A 57 -9.22 3.30 2.34
CA PHE A 57 -9.56 1.93 2.71
C PHE A 57 -11.08 1.78 2.76
N ASP A 58 -11.59 0.60 2.39
CA ASP A 58 -13.00 0.30 2.57
C ASP A 58 -13.31 -0.32 3.94
N GLU A 59 -14.59 -0.65 4.18
CA GLU A 59 -15.06 -1.24 5.44
C GLU A 59 -14.45 -2.62 5.71
N ASP A 60 -14.07 -3.35 4.65
CA ASP A 60 -13.34 -4.62 4.71
C ASP A 60 -11.83 -4.42 4.86
N GLN A 61 -11.39 -3.17 5.04
CA GLN A 61 -10.00 -2.82 5.27
C GLN A 61 -9.08 -3.09 4.07
N ARG A 62 -9.66 -3.05 2.85
CA ARG A 62 -8.93 -3.20 1.59
C ARG A 62 -8.48 -1.83 1.09
N PHE A 63 -7.27 -1.75 0.55
CA PHE A 63 -6.78 -0.54 -0.10
C PHE A 63 -7.48 -0.30 -1.44
N THR A 64 -8.22 0.80 -1.55
CA THR A 64 -9.10 1.06 -2.71
C THR A 64 -8.66 2.24 -3.56
N LYS A 65 -7.96 3.21 -2.99
CA LYS A 65 -7.55 4.41 -3.74
C LYS A 65 -6.29 5.05 -3.18
N TYR A 66 -5.50 5.59 -4.10
CA TYR A 66 -4.32 6.41 -3.86
C TYR A 66 -4.47 7.73 -4.60
N HIS A 67 -4.19 8.85 -3.94
CA HIS A 67 -4.23 10.17 -4.56
C HIS A 67 -2.95 10.93 -4.23
N LYS A 68 -2.17 11.30 -5.25
CA LYS A 68 -0.93 12.07 -5.08
C LYS A 68 -1.17 13.52 -5.47
N ILE A 69 -1.15 14.41 -4.48
CA ILE A 69 -1.58 15.81 -4.65
C ILE A 69 -0.64 16.56 -5.60
N GLY A 70 0.67 16.39 -5.45
CA GLY A 70 1.67 17.09 -6.28
C GLY A 70 1.69 16.65 -7.76
N ASP A 71 1.36 15.39 -8.03
CA ASP A 71 1.42 14.83 -9.40
C ASP A 71 0.05 14.90 -10.12
N GLY A 72 -1.00 15.30 -9.41
CA GLY A 72 -2.31 15.54 -10.01
C GLY A 72 -3.00 14.29 -10.57
N PHE A 73 -2.81 13.12 -9.94
CA PHE A 73 -3.47 11.89 -10.36
C PHE A 73 -4.05 11.10 -9.19
N THR A 74 -5.02 10.26 -9.53
CA THR A 74 -5.64 9.26 -8.65
C THR A 74 -5.42 7.87 -9.24
N ILE A 75 -5.15 6.88 -8.40
CA ILE A 75 -5.16 5.47 -8.77
C ILE A 75 -6.26 4.77 -7.96
N ASN A 76 -7.18 4.10 -8.64
CA ASN A 76 -8.26 3.33 -8.05
C ASN A 76 -8.01 1.83 -8.24
N TYR A 77 -8.30 1.04 -7.19
CA TYR A 77 -8.12 -0.41 -7.11
C TYR A 77 -9.49 -1.05 -6.89
N ASN A 78 -9.93 -1.89 -7.84
CA ASN A 78 -11.26 -2.49 -7.83
C ASN A 78 -11.17 -4.00 -7.66
N TYR A 79 -11.98 -4.54 -6.75
CA TYR A 79 -11.95 -5.94 -6.36
C TYR A 79 -13.22 -6.68 -6.81
N ASP A 80 -13.07 -7.95 -7.19
CA ASP A 80 -14.15 -8.93 -7.30
C ASP A 80 -14.00 -9.93 -6.15
N GLY A 81 -14.81 -9.74 -5.11
CA GLY A 81 -14.60 -10.35 -3.81
C GLY A 81 -13.24 -9.94 -3.22
N GLU A 82 -12.34 -10.90 -3.05
CA GLU A 82 -11.01 -10.70 -2.48
C GLU A 82 -9.92 -10.46 -3.54
N LYS A 83 -10.24 -10.60 -4.83
CA LYS A 83 -9.27 -10.51 -5.92
C LYS A 83 -9.27 -9.11 -6.52
N LEU A 84 -8.12 -8.45 -6.59
CA LEU A 84 -7.98 -7.23 -7.38
C LEU A 84 -8.12 -7.59 -8.86
N VAL A 85 -9.04 -6.94 -9.56
CA VAL A 85 -9.35 -7.23 -10.98
C VAL A 85 -9.08 -6.05 -11.90
N LEU A 86 -8.94 -4.84 -11.37
CA LEU A 86 -8.81 -3.63 -12.18
C LEU A 86 -8.10 -2.50 -11.43
N ILE A 87 -7.13 -1.89 -12.10
CA ILE A 87 -6.41 -0.69 -11.67
C ILE A 87 -6.65 0.41 -12.69
N ILE A 88 -7.07 1.58 -12.22
CA ILE A 88 -7.36 2.74 -13.08
C ILE A 88 -6.56 3.93 -12.57
N LYS A 89 -5.81 4.58 -13.45
CA LYS A 89 -5.19 5.89 -13.17
C LYS A 89 -6.02 6.97 -13.85
N GLU A 90 -6.38 7.99 -13.10
CA GLU A 90 -7.20 9.12 -13.55
C GLU A 90 -6.48 10.45 -13.29
N ASP A 91 -6.73 11.44 -14.15
CA ASP A 91 -6.32 12.83 -13.88
C ASP A 91 -7.24 13.50 -12.85
N LEU A 92 -6.94 14.76 -12.50
CA LEU A 92 -7.77 15.54 -11.57
C LEU A 92 -9.22 15.78 -12.03
N ASN A 93 -9.51 15.62 -13.33
CA ASN A 93 -10.84 15.78 -13.89
C ASN A 93 -11.60 14.43 -13.98
N GLY A 94 -11.00 13.33 -13.52
CA GLY A 94 -11.56 11.99 -13.62
C GLY A 94 -11.43 11.35 -15.00
N ASN A 95 -10.59 11.90 -15.89
CA ASN A 95 -10.31 11.25 -17.17
C ASN A 95 -9.36 10.09 -16.95
N ILE A 96 -9.71 8.92 -17.49
CA ILE A 96 -8.86 7.73 -17.44
C ILE A 96 -7.60 7.96 -18.29
N ILE A 97 -6.44 7.97 -17.63
CA ILE A 97 -5.12 8.05 -18.25
C ILE A 97 -4.60 6.64 -18.56
N GLU A 98 -4.82 5.72 -17.63
CA GLU A 98 -4.30 4.35 -17.71
C GLU A 98 -5.31 3.37 -17.12
N ARG A 99 -5.41 2.20 -17.74
CA ARG A 99 -6.26 1.11 -17.28
C ARG A 99 -5.52 -0.21 -17.40
N LYS A 100 -5.43 -0.95 -16.29
CA LYS A 100 -4.82 -2.27 -16.21
C LYS A 100 -5.82 -3.27 -15.64
N ASP A 101 -6.40 -4.11 -16.49
CA ASP A 101 -7.19 -5.25 -16.04
C ASP A 101 -6.23 -6.33 -15.49
N VAL A 102 -6.61 -6.99 -14.39
CA VAL A 102 -5.85 -8.08 -13.76
C VAL A 102 -6.60 -9.38 -13.97
N LEU A 103 -6.01 -10.32 -14.71
CA LEU A 103 -6.66 -11.56 -15.10
C LEU A 103 -5.99 -12.78 -14.47
N TYR A 104 -6.80 -13.75 -14.07
CA TYR A 104 -6.37 -15.00 -13.45
C TYR A 104 -6.65 -16.18 -14.36
N ASN A 105 -5.79 -17.21 -14.31
CA ASN A 105 -6.04 -18.47 -14.98
C ASN A 105 -6.96 -19.39 -14.14
N ALA A 106 -7.28 -20.57 -14.67
CA ALA A 106 -8.15 -21.55 -14.00
C ALA A 106 -7.62 -22.10 -12.66
N ASN A 107 -6.35 -21.85 -12.33
CA ASN A 107 -5.72 -22.23 -11.07
C ASN A 107 -5.52 -21.02 -10.14
N ASP A 108 -6.24 -19.92 -10.38
CA ASP A 108 -6.16 -18.68 -9.60
C ASP A 108 -4.76 -18.05 -9.55
N LYS A 109 -3.97 -18.25 -10.61
CA LYS A 109 -2.67 -17.58 -10.78
C LYS A 109 -2.80 -16.41 -11.74
N ILE A 110 -2.10 -15.33 -11.45
CA ILE A 110 -2.07 -14.13 -12.30
C ILE A 110 -1.55 -14.53 -13.68
N SER A 111 -2.28 -14.11 -14.71
CA SER A 111 -1.96 -14.38 -16.12
C SER A 111 -1.73 -13.09 -16.89
N PHE A 112 -2.40 -12.00 -16.52
CA PHE A 112 -2.21 -10.68 -17.12
C PHE A 112 -2.35 -9.56 -16.07
N ILE A 113 -1.58 -8.48 -16.26
CA ILE A 113 -1.79 -7.18 -15.63
C ILE A 113 -1.64 -6.12 -16.74
N GLY A 114 -2.75 -5.54 -17.18
CA GLY A 114 -2.76 -4.69 -18.37
C GLY A 114 -2.34 -5.48 -19.61
N ASP A 115 -1.31 -5.00 -20.30
CA ASP A 115 -0.71 -5.65 -21.47
C ASP A 115 0.38 -6.67 -21.10
N ARG A 116 0.81 -6.71 -19.84
CA ARG A 116 1.86 -7.61 -19.34
C ARG A 116 1.32 -9.02 -19.14
N LYS A 117 2.07 -10.03 -19.62
CA LYS A 117 1.67 -11.44 -19.56
C LYS A 117 2.58 -12.23 -18.63
N PHE A 118 1.99 -13.03 -17.76
CA PHE A 118 2.70 -13.82 -16.76
C PHE A 118 2.46 -15.31 -16.92
N LYS A 119 3.50 -16.09 -16.66
CA LYS A 119 3.44 -17.55 -16.57
C LYS A 119 3.89 -17.98 -15.18
N TYR A 120 3.03 -18.70 -14.48
CA TYR A 120 3.36 -19.29 -13.19
C TYR A 120 4.07 -20.64 -13.35
N GLU A 121 5.23 -20.78 -12.73
CA GLU A 121 6.09 -21.97 -12.76
C GLU A 121 6.02 -22.69 -11.41
N ALA A 122 5.14 -23.70 -11.31
CA ALA A 122 4.79 -24.35 -10.05
C ALA A 122 6.00 -25.01 -9.34
N ASN A 123 6.91 -25.62 -10.08
CA ASN A 123 8.06 -26.32 -9.52
C ASN A 123 9.05 -25.39 -8.81
N GLY A 124 9.10 -24.11 -9.22
CA GLY A 124 9.98 -23.12 -8.63
C GLY A 124 9.27 -22.05 -7.79
N ASN A 125 7.93 -22.11 -7.69
CA ASN A 125 7.09 -21.11 -7.03
C ASN A 125 7.42 -19.66 -7.45
N TYR A 126 7.39 -19.41 -8.76
CA TYR A 126 7.66 -18.08 -9.32
C TYR A 126 6.82 -17.81 -10.57
N TYR A 127 6.70 -16.54 -10.93
CA TYR A 127 6.18 -16.08 -12.21
C TYR A 127 7.33 -15.62 -13.10
N SER A 128 7.27 -15.95 -14.38
CA SER A 128 8.05 -15.32 -15.44
C SER A 128 7.15 -14.39 -16.24
N GLU A 129 7.63 -13.18 -16.49
CA GLU A 129 6.95 -12.25 -17.38
C GLU A 129 7.31 -12.59 -18.83
N SER A 130 6.31 -13.03 -19.58
CA SER A 130 6.47 -13.41 -20.99
C SER A 130 6.63 -12.18 -21.90
N THR A 131 6.12 -11.02 -21.48
CA THR A 131 6.20 -9.76 -22.25
C THR A 131 7.60 -9.15 -22.24
N SER A 132 8.38 -9.37 -21.17
CA SER A 132 9.79 -8.94 -21.12
C SER A 132 10.78 -10.02 -21.59
N TYR A 133 10.28 -11.16 -22.10
CA TYR A 133 11.14 -12.22 -22.60
C TYR A 133 11.83 -11.79 -23.91
N VAL A 134 13.15 -11.67 -23.85
CA VAL A 134 14.02 -11.41 -25.00
C VAL A 134 14.90 -12.64 -25.20
N SER A 135 15.07 -13.05 -26.46
CA SER A 135 16.05 -14.08 -26.82
C SER A 135 16.85 -13.67 -28.04
N VAL A 136 18.15 -13.91 -28.02
CA VAL A 136 19.08 -13.59 -29.11
C VAL A 136 19.81 -14.86 -29.54
N GLY A 137 19.82 -15.12 -30.86
CA GLY A 137 20.38 -16.34 -31.45
C GLY A 137 19.32 -17.30 -32.01
N PRO A 138 19.65 -18.59 -32.18
CA PRO A 138 20.93 -19.18 -31.83
C PRO A 138 22.08 -18.69 -32.73
N TYR A 139 23.30 -18.68 -32.20
CA TYR A 139 24.53 -18.47 -32.96
C TYR A 139 25.61 -19.49 -32.56
N MET A 140 26.61 -19.66 -33.41
CA MET A 140 27.66 -20.65 -33.21
C MET A 140 28.88 -20.06 -32.51
N VAL A 141 29.27 -20.68 -31.39
CA VAL A 141 30.53 -20.43 -30.68
C VAL A 141 31.36 -21.72 -30.71
N GLY A 142 32.11 -21.90 -31.80
CA GLY A 142 32.80 -23.17 -32.06
C GLY A 142 31.79 -24.31 -32.27
N ASN A 143 31.87 -25.35 -31.43
CA ASN A 143 30.96 -26.50 -31.44
C ASN A 143 29.74 -26.32 -30.52
N LEU A 144 29.48 -25.08 -30.07
CA LEU A 144 28.34 -24.74 -29.23
C LEU A 144 27.33 -23.91 -30.03
N GLU A 145 26.08 -24.33 -30.04
CA GLU A 145 24.92 -23.55 -30.46
C GLU A 145 24.40 -22.81 -29.21
N GLU A 146 24.48 -21.48 -29.20
CA GLU A 146 24.17 -20.65 -28.03
C GLU A 146 22.96 -19.76 -28.30
N LEU A 147 22.04 -19.71 -27.34
CA LEU A 147 20.86 -18.84 -27.31
C LEU A 147 20.88 -18.02 -26.02
N GLU A 148 21.07 -16.71 -26.11
CA GLU A 148 20.93 -15.82 -24.96
C GLU A 148 19.46 -15.54 -24.68
N TYR A 149 19.13 -15.36 -23.40
CA TYR A 149 17.78 -15.02 -22.98
C TYR A 149 17.77 -14.05 -21.79
N SER A 150 16.69 -13.28 -21.68
CA SER A 150 16.38 -12.51 -20.48
C SER A 150 14.88 -12.31 -20.29
N TYR A 151 14.44 -12.10 -19.05
CA TYR A 151 13.04 -11.82 -18.68
C TYR A 151 12.92 -11.38 -17.22
N ASP A 152 11.79 -10.77 -16.86
CA ASP A 152 11.48 -10.43 -15.47
C ASP A 152 10.92 -11.63 -14.70
N LYS A 153 11.49 -11.89 -13.53
CA LYS A 153 11.12 -13.01 -12.65
C LYS A 153 10.59 -12.47 -11.32
N PHE A 154 9.42 -12.98 -10.92
CA PHE A 154 8.77 -12.66 -9.65
C PHE A 154 8.64 -13.93 -8.79
N TYR A 155 9.39 -14.05 -7.70
CA TYR A 155 9.49 -15.30 -6.95
C TYR A 155 9.11 -15.13 -5.47
N PHE A 156 8.52 -16.16 -4.87
CA PHE A 156 8.16 -16.14 -3.46
C PHE A 156 9.25 -16.82 -2.63
N GLN A 157 9.79 -16.13 -1.64
CA GLN A 157 10.60 -16.76 -0.60
C GLN A 157 9.71 -17.36 0.49
N ASN A 158 10.17 -18.44 1.10
CA ASN A 158 9.41 -19.11 2.16
C ASN A 158 9.15 -18.14 3.33
N GLY A 159 7.89 -18.05 3.76
CA GLY A 159 7.47 -17.13 4.83
C GLY A 159 7.31 -15.67 4.39
N ASN A 160 7.65 -15.29 3.16
CA ASN A 160 7.39 -13.94 2.65
C ASN A 160 6.11 -13.91 1.80
N PRO A 161 5.10 -13.10 2.18
CA PRO A 161 3.85 -13.01 1.43
C PRO A 161 3.92 -12.12 0.18
N MET A 162 5.05 -11.47 -0.11
CA MET A 162 5.24 -10.61 -1.29
C MET A 162 6.19 -11.26 -2.30
N PRO A 163 5.86 -11.23 -3.61
CA PRO A 163 6.76 -11.75 -4.63
C PRO A 163 7.94 -10.80 -4.84
N GLN A 164 9.15 -11.32 -4.67
CA GLN A 164 10.39 -10.62 -4.94
C GLN A 164 10.66 -10.55 -6.43
N TYR A 165 11.37 -9.51 -6.86
CA TYR A 165 11.64 -9.28 -8.27
C TYR A 165 13.12 -9.41 -8.57
N CYS A 166 13.42 -10.04 -9.70
CA CYS A 166 14.68 -9.82 -10.37
C CYS A 166 14.60 -9.95 -11.88
N TYR A 167 15.54 -9.28 -12.53
CA TYR A 167 15.79 -9.45 -13.95
C TYR A 167 16.66 -10.68 -14.18
N MET A 168 16.09 -11.71 -14.80
CA MET A 168 16.79 -12.93 -15.17
C MET A 168 17.50 -12.72 -16.51
N SER A 169 18.78 -13.06 -16.59
CA SER A 169 19.51 -13.10 -17.87
C SER A 169 20.50 -14.26 -17.89
N GLY A 170 20.65 -14.90 -19.05
CA GLY A 170 21.51 -16.07 -19.20
C GLY A 170 21.64 -16.52 -20.64
N TYR A 171 22.16 -17.73 -20.82
CA TYR A 171 22.27 -18.39 -22.10
C TYR A 171 22.05 -19.90 -21.97
N LEU A 172 21.46 -20.46 -23.01
CA LEU A 172 21.34 -21.90 -23.25
C LEU A 172 22.37 -22.29 -24.30
N GLN A 173 23.27 -23.20 -23.95
CA GLN A 173 24.29 -23.74 -24.86
C GLN A 173 24.00 -25.22 -25.15
N ARG A 174 24.02 -25.59 -26.43
CA ARG A 174 24.00 -26.98 -26.88
C ARG A 174 25.30 -27.31 -27.58
N ASN A 175 26.02 -28.32 -27.10
CA ASN A 175 27.14 -28.87 -27.86
C ASN A 175 26.59 -29.70 -29.04
N ILE A 176 26.91 -29.32 -30.27
CA ILE A 176 26.34 -29.96 -31.46
C ILE A 176 26.93 -31.35 -31.73
N GLU A 177 28.11 -31.67 -31.19
CA GLU A 177 28.76 -32.97 -31.34
C GLU A 177 28.28 -33.98 -30.30
N THR A 178 28.09 -33.54 -29.05
CA THR A 178 27.71 -34.42 -27.93
C THR A 178 26.22 -34.35 -27.58
N GLY A 179 25.52 -33.31 -28.03
CA GLY A 179 24.13 -33.03 -27.70
C GLY A 179 23.89 -32.49 -26.29
N VAL A 180 24.95 -32.30 -25.48
CA VAL A 180 24.84 -31.82 -24.10
C VAL A 180 24.29 -30.39 -24.07
N LEU A 181 23.28 -30.17 -23.22
CA LEU A 181 22.66 -28.87 -22.95
C LEU A 181 23.17 -28.32 -21.62
N THR A 182 23.58 -27.05 -21.63
CA THR A 182 23.96 -26.28 -20.45
C THR A 182 23.08 -25.04 -20.39
N ASP A 183 22.44 -24.82 -19.24
CA ASP A 183 21.69 -23.61 -18.95
C ASP A 183 22.42 -22.82 -17.87
N THR A 184 22.84 -21.60 -18.20
CA THR A 184 23.53 -20.70 -17.27
C THR A 184 22.81 -19.38 -17.23
N GLY A 185 22.33 -18.97 -16.06
CA GLY A 185 21.73 -17.66 -15.89
C GLY A 185 21.94 -17.10 -14.49
N ALA A 186 21.86 -15.77 -14.39
CA ALA A 186 21.90 -15.03 -13.15
C ALA A 186 20.70 -14.07 -13.00
N CYS A 187 20.32 -13.85 -11.75
CA CYS A 187 19.26 -12.95 -11.32
C CYS A 187 19.92 -11.63 -10.90
N ASN A 188 19.85 -10.65 -11.80
CA ASN A 188 20.41 -9.30 -11.72
C ASN A 188 19.32 -8.32 -11.25
N ASN A 189 19.70 -7.20 -10.63
CA ASN A 189 18.79 -6.17 -10.08
C ASN A 189 17.67 -6.76 -9.20
N ARG A 190 17.93 -6.87 -7.90
CA ARG A 190 16.98 -7.48 -6.97
C ARG A 190 16.24 -6.40 -6.19
N TRP A 191 14.91 -6.42 -6.28
CA TRP A 191 14.09 -5.95 -5.19
C TRP A 191 13.73 -7.16 -4.33
N THR A 192 14.15 -7.14 -3.08
CA THR A 192 13.81 -8.19 -2.12
C THR A 192 13.09 -7.59 -0.95
N ALA A 193 11.87 -8.03 -0.69
CA ALA A 193 11.29 -7.95 0.63
C ALA A 193 11.77 -9.15 1.46
N ASN A 194 11.97 -8.96 2.75
CA ASN A 194 12.14 -10.00 3.75
C ASN A 194 11.01 -9.81 4.76
N TYR A 195 10.33 -10.89 5.11
CA TYR A 195 9.28 -10.85 6.13
C TYR A 195 9.73 -11.64 7.34
N SER A 196 9.80 -10.99 8.50
CA SER A 196 10.15 -11.65 9.76
C SER A 196 9.47 -10.96 10.94
N ASN A 197 8.95 -11.73 11.89
CA ASN A 197 8.28 -11.21 13.09
C ASN A 197 7.17 -10.19 12.79
N ASN A 198 6.40 -10.35 11.70
CA ASN A 198 5.41 -9.37 11.22
C ASN A 198 5.98 -8.04 10.69
N ASN A 199 7.28 -8.01 10.42
CA ASN A 199 7.98 -6.85 9.87
C ASN A 199 8.41 -7.13 8.43
N VAL A 200 8.30 -6.14 7.55
CA VAL A 200 8.78 -6.20 6.17
C VAL A 200 10.02 -5.33 6.04
N ASN A 201 11.17 -5.93 5.79
CA ASN A 201 12.38 -5.22 5.39
C ASN A 201 12.54 -5.35 3.88
N THR A 202 12.46 -4.25 3.13
CA THR A 202 12.73 -4.27 1.69
C THR A 202 14.13 -3.76 1.41
N SER A 203 14.81 -4.29 0.40
CA SER A 203 16.08 -3.76 -0.08
C SER A 203 16.11 -3.72 -1.61
N TYR A 204 16.74 -2.67 -2.13
CA TYR A 204 17.05 -2.50 -3.55
C TYR A 204 18.55 -2.69 -3.75
N TYR A 205 18.92 -3.64 -4.63
CA TYR A 205 20.32 -3.94 -4.89
C TYR A 205 20.90 -2.96 -5.93
N ASN A 206 21.44 -1.83 -5.47
CA ASN A 206 22.36 -0.95 -6.23
C ASN A 206 23.19 0.02 -5.33
N GLY A 207 23.52 -0.39 -4.10
CA GLY A 207 24.39 0.38 -3.20
C GLY A 207 23.68 1.36 -2.27
N ILE A 208 22.35 1.49 -2.38
CA ILE A 208 21.48 2.24 -1.47
C ILE A 208 20.40 1.25 -1.02
N ALA A 209 20.74 0.39 -0.07
CA ALA A 209 19.75 -0.49 0.55
C ALA A 209 19.00 0.34 1.59
N SER A 210 17.82 0.86 1.21
CA SER A 210 16.94 1.45 2.20
C SER A 210 16.13 0.34 2.87
N GLU A 211 16.39 0.05 4.13
CA GLU A 211 15.68 -0.96 4.93
C GLU A 211 14.57 -0.31 5.74
N TYR A 212 13.37 -0.87 5.68
CA TYR A 212 12.19 -0.34 6.36
C TYR A 212 11.83 -1.27 7.52
N TYR A 213 11.42 -0.69 8.64
CA TYR A 213 11.07 -1.39 9.86
C TYR A 213 9.73 -0.88 10.40
N PHE A 214 8.91 -1.77 10.91
CA PHE A 214 7.56 -1.52 11.41
C PHE A 214 7.33 -2.13 12.81
N ASP A 215 6.42 -1.58 13.61
CA ASP A 215 5.98 -2.16 14.90
C ASP A 215 4.98 -3.28 14.65
N THR A 216 5.00 -4.29 15.51
CA THR A 216 4.32 -5.57 15.36
C THR A 216 3.27 -5.79 16.45
N ASN A 217 3.18 -4.86 17.41
CA ASN A 217 2.28 -4.95 18.57
C ASN A 217 0.89 -4.35 18.31
N THR A 218 0.77 -3.40 17.39
CA THR A 218 -0.49 -2.76 16.99
C THR A 218 -0.77 -3.15 15.54
N ASN A 219 -1.60 -4.18 15.35
CA ASN A 219 -1.93 -4.70 14.02
C ASN A 219 -3.42 -4.49 13.74
N PRO A 220 -3.84 -3.28 13.33
CA PRO A 220 -5.06 -3.15 12.57
C PRO A 220 -4.72 -3.47 11.12
N MET A 221 -5.28 -4.55 10.58
CA MET A 221 -5.33 -4.86 9.15
C MET A 221 -4.23 -5.72 8.52
N TYR A 222 -3.79 -6.80 9.14
CA TYR A 222 -3.35 -7.94 8.32
C TYR A 222 -4.56 -8.58 7.63
N ASN A 223 -5.16 -7.91 6.64
CA ASN A 223 -6.23 -8.55 5.88
C ASN A 223 -5.61 -9.51 4.85
N ASN A 224 -5.24 -10.69 5.34
CA ASN A 224 -4.80 -11.83 4.53
C ASN A 224 -5.79 -12.28 3.45
N THR A 225 -6.99 -11.69 3.41
CA THR A 225 -8.01 -12.05 2.43
C THR A 225 -7.68 -11.52 1.04
N THR A 226 -7.16 -10.29 0.89
CA THR A 226 -6.89 -9.78 -0.46
C THR A 226 -5.57 -10.26 -1.04
N ASN A 227 -5.53 -10.42 -2.37
CA ASN A 227 -4.29 -10.71 -3.10
C ASN A 227 -3.54 -9.45 -3.57
N PHE A 228 -3.87 -8.28 -3.02
CA PHE A 228 -3.25 -7.01 -3.39
C PHE A 228 -1.72 -7.06 -3.24
N LYS A 229 -1.23 -7.63 -2.13
CA LYS A 229 0.19 -7.86 -1.84
C LYS A 229 0.89 -8.73 -2.88
N ASP A 230 0.18 -9.71 -3.44
CA ASP A 230 0.71 -10.60 -4.47
C ASP A 230 0.91 -9.80 -5.76
N ILE A 231 0.05 -8.81 -6.03
CA ILE A 231 0.08 -8.02 -7.28
C ILE A 231 1.10 -6.88 -7.19
N LEU A 232 1.31 -6.29 -6.01
CA LEU A 232 2.22 -5.15 -5.85
C LEU A 232 3.66 -5.44 -6.28
N GLY A 233 4.16 -6.65 -5.97
CA GLY A 233 5.51 -7.03 -6.37
C GLY A 233 5.72 -7.01 -7.89
N PHE A 234 4.66 -7.16 -8.69
CA PHE A 234 4.74 -7.08 -10.14
C PHE A 234 5.00 -5.65 -10.67
N PHE A 235 4.71 -4.60 -9.89
CA PHE A 235 5.01 -3.22 -10.28
C PHE A 235 6.47 -2.81 -10.04
N SER A 236 7.24 -3.64 -9.34
CA SER A 236 8.67 -3.35 -9.06
C SER A 236 9.55 -3.29 -10.31
N SER A 237 9.16 -3.97 -11.40
CA SER A 237 9.88 -3.88 -12.69
C SER A 237 9.58 -2.61 -13.47
N GLU A 238 8.51 -1.88 -13.15
CA GLU A 238 8.10 -0.67 -13.89
C GLU A 238 8.85 0.60 -13.44
N GLY A 239 9.77 0.50 -12.48
CA GLY A 239 10.50 1.65 -11.94
C GLY A 239 9.62 2.63 -11.16
N ASN A 240 8.33 2.32 -10.98
CA ASN A 240 7.46 3.02 -10.05
C ASN A 240 8.01 2.80 -8.65
N GLY A 241 8.40 3.87 -7.98
CA GLY A 241 9.32 3.88 -6.85
C GLY A 241 8.91 3.08 -5.61
N PRO A 242 9.78 3.08 -4.58
CA PRO A 242 9.50 2.51 -3.26
C PRO A 242 8.14 2.94 -2.70
N GLU A 243 7.61 4.10 -3.09
CA GLU A 243 6.34 4.63 -2.59
C GLU A 243 5.14 3.72 -2.89
N LEU A 244 5.05 3.11 -4.09
CA LEU A 244 3.92 2.21 -4.43
C LEU A 244 3.97 0.89 -3.65
N GLN A 245 5.16 0.45 -3.28
CA GLN A 245 5.39 -0.78 -2.51
C GLN A 245 5.26 -0.53 -1.00
N GLN A 246 5.57 0.68 -0.55
CA GLN A 246 5.31 1.17 0.81
C GLN A 246 3.83 1.37 1.10
N LEU A 247 2.95 1.48 0.07
CA LEU A 247 1.50 1.71 0.26
C LEU A 247 0.84 0.63 1.14
N PHE A 248 1.33 -0.61 1.08
CA PHE A 248 0.85 -1.71 1.92
C PHE A 248 1.35 -1.62 3.37
N ILE A 249 2.56 -1.09 3.56
CA ILE A 249 3.27 -1.23 4.84
C ILE A 249 2.96 -0.09 5.81
N VAL A 250 2.48 1.04 5.30
CA VAL A 250 2.33 2.28 6.06
C VAL A 250 1.00 2.41 6.80
N SER A 251 -0.08 1.81 6.27
CA SER A 251 -1.41 1.86 6.91
C SER A 251 -1.67 0.71 7.88
N GLU A 252 -1.00 -0.43 7.69
CA GLU A 252 -1.26 -1.65 8.47
C GLU A 252 -0.29 -1.82 9.66
N ASN A 253 0.87 -1.15 9.62
CA ASN A 253 1.82 -1.14 10.72
C ASN A 253 2.46 0.24 10.89
N ASN A 254 2.73 0.59 12.14
CA ASN A 254 3.47 1.80 12.47
C ASN A 254 4.93 1.64 12.04
N ARG A 255 5.35 2.31 10.98
CA ARG A 255 6.77 2.40 10.61
C ARG A 255 7.57 2.88 11.82
N THR A 256 8.63 2.18 12.21
CA THR A 256 9.47 2.55 13.36
C THR A 256 10.79 3.15 12.92
N ASN A 257 11.36 2.63 11.82
CA ASN A 257 12.65 3.07 11.33
C ASN A 257 12.79 2.89 9.81
N ILE A 258 13.55 3.76 9.16
CA ILE A 258 14.16 3.52 7.85
C ILE A 258 15.67 3.65 8.03
N GLN A 259 16.45 2.70 7.54
CA GLN A 259 17.89 2.86 7.34
C GLN A 259 18.11 3.12 5.87
N TRP A 260 18.67 4.27 5.49
CA TRP A 260 18.86 4.63 4.08
C TRP A 260 20.12 4.01 3.47
N ASP A 261 21.00 3.47 4.31
CA ASP A 261 22.23 2.81 3.91
C ASP A 261 22.49 1.53 4.74
N THR A 262 23.41 0.69 4.25
CA THR A 262 23.79 -0.58 4.90
C THR A 262 24.60 -0.41 6.18
N THR A 263 25.06 0.82 6.48
CA THR A 263 25.86 1.15 7.67
C THR A 263 25.01 1.69 8.82
N GLY A 264 23.73 1.99 8.57
CA GLY A 264 22.83 2.68 9.49
C GLY A 264 23.20 4.15 9.75
N THR A 265 24.08 4.73 8.93
CA THR A 265 24.61 6.08 9.16
C THR A 265 23.54 7.13 8.91
N GLU A 266 22.75 6.93 7.85
CA GLU A 266 21.55 7.69 7.57
C GLU A 266 20.32 6.86 7.93
N ASN A 267 19.51 7.37 8.87
CA ASN A 267 18.29 6.70 9.27
C ASN A 267 17.19 7.69 9.65
N THR A 268 15.94 7.25 9.52
CA THR A 268 14.76 8.00 9.96
C THR A 268 14.05 7.17 11.03
N THR A 269 13.79 7.74 12.20
CA THR A 269 12.96 7.11 13.23
C THR A 269 11.59 7.76 13.29
N TYR A 270 10.59 7.01 13.72
CA TYR A 270 9.21 7.47 13.76
C TYR A 270 8.63 7.35 15.16
N SER A 271 7.81 8.32 15.55
CA SER A 271 7.06 8.33 16.79
C SER A 271 5.60 8.66 16.53
N TYR A 272 4.71 8.09 17.33
CA TYR A 272 3.26 8.15 17.13
C TYR A 272 2.58 8.77 18.34
N THR A 273 1.63 9.67 18.08
CA THR A 273 0.64 10.07 19.06
C THR A 273 -0.52 9.11 18.96
N MET A 274 -0.94 8.53 20.08
CA MET A 274 -2.04 7.57 20.12
C MET A 274 -3.31 8.23 20.66
N ASN A 275 -4.44 7.93 20.04
CA ASN A 275 -5.75 8.32 20.55
C ASN A 275 -6.14 7.51 21.80
N THR A 276 -7.34 7.77 22.34
CA THR A 276 -7.84 7.11 23.56
C THR A 276 -8.04 5.60 23.43
N LEU A 277 -8.10 5.07 22.20
CA LEU A 277 -8.21 3.65 21.89
C LEU A 277 -6.83 3.00 21.69
N GLY A 278 -5.73 3.74 21.83
CA GLY A 278 -4.37 3.25 21.59
C GLY A 278 -4.05 3.08 20.10
N LEU A 279 -4.77 3.78 19.23
CA LEU A 279 -4.55 3.78 17.79
C LEU A 279 -3.79 5.06 17.38
N PRO A 280 -2.89 4.99 16.39
CA PRO A 280 -2.19 6.17 15.87
C PRO A 280 -3.16 7.27 15.42
N GLU A 281 -2.92 8.52 15.80
CA GLU A 281 -3.68 9.68 15.31
C GLU A 281 -2.79 10.52 14.37
N ASP A 282 -1.57 10.76 14.79
CA ASP A 282 -0.52 11.41 14.03
C ASP A 282 0.84 10.77 14.27
N SER A 283 1.80 11.12 13.42
CA SER A 283 3.17 10.64 13.52
C SER A 283 4.18 11.71 13.14
N THR A 284 5.33 11.65 13.79
CA THR A 284 6.50 12.50 13.53
C THR A 284 7.67 11.62 13.10
N ALA A 285 8.42 12.10 12.11
CA ALA A 285 9.65 11.48 11.65
C ALA A 285 10.86 12.33 12.04
N LYS A 286 11.98 11.66 12.35
CA LYS A 286 13.24 12.27 12.73
C LYS A 286 14.36 11.67 11.90
N ASP A 287 15.02 12.50 11.09
CA ASP A 287 16.14 12.09 10.25
C ASP A 287 17.46 12.29 11.00
N TYR A 288 18.29 11.26 10.99
CA TYR A 288 19.61 11.23 11.58
C TYR A 288 20.66 10.98 10.51
N ASN A 289 21.79 11.69 10.62
CA ASN A 289 23.00 11.41 9.85
C ASN A 289 24.17 11.28 10.84
N ASN A 290 24.88 10.15 10.80
CA ASN A 290 25.93 9.81 11.75
C ASN A 290 25.46 9.91 13.22
N GLY A 291 24.21 9.55 13.49
CA GLY A 291 23.59 9.62 14.82
C GLY A 291 23.23 11.04 15.30
N VAL A 292 23.44 12.07 14.48
CA VAL A 292 23.04 13.46 14.78
C VAL A 292 21.68 13.74 14.14
N LEU A 293 20.75 14.28 14.92
CA LEU A 293 19.45 14.73 14.41
C LEU A 293 19.66 15.87 13.40
N VAL A 294 19.21 15.66 12.17
CA VAL A 294 19.28 16.63 11.07
C VAL A 294 17.96 17.36 10.90
N ASN A 295 16.85 16.61 10.97
CA ASN A 295 15.52 17.14 10.73
C ASN A 295 14.47 16.42 11.58
N GLU A 296 13.39 17.12 11.91
CA GLU A 296 12.20 16.58 12.57
C GLU A 296 10.97 17.19 11.91
N TYR A 297 10.04 16.36 11.44
CA TYR A 297 8.89 16.80 10.65
C TYR A 297 7.67 15.91 10.89
N PRO A 298 6.45 16.46 10.75
CA PRO A 298 5.23 15.66 10.76
C PRO A 298 5.24 14.72 9.55
N PHE A 299 4.92 13.45 9.78
CA PHE A 299 4.99 12.41 8.76
C PHE A 299 3.62 12.03 8.21
N ALA A 300 2.63 11.84 9.09
CA ALA A 300 1.33 11.35 8.68
C ALA A 300 0.23 11.57 9.70
N ASN A 301 -1.01 11.58 9.19
CA ASN A 301 -2.25 11.56 9.97
C ASN A 301 -3.07 10.31 9.62
N TYR A 302 -3.81 9.81 10.60
CA TYR A 302 -4.63 8.61 10.53
C TYR A 302 -6.09 8.97 10.81
N TYR A 303 -7.01 8.48 9.98
CA TYR A 303 -8.44 8.75 10.10
C TYR A 303 -9.22 7.45 10.13
N TYR A 304 -10.11 7.32 11.10
CA TYR A 304 -10.92 6.15 11.40
C TYR A 304 -12.40 6.38 11.08
N VAL A 305 -13.18 5.31 11.03
CA VAL A 305 -14.64 5.42 10.87
C VAL A 305 -15.21 6.26 12.01
N GLY A 306 -15.88 7.36 11.66
CA GLY A 306 -16.46 8.32 12.60
C GLY A 306 -15.68 9.62 12.73
N ASP A 307 -14.43 9.66 12.25
CA ASP A 307 -13.59 10.86 12.33
C ASP A 307 -14.04 11.92 11.32
N VAL A 308 -13.84 13.19 11.69
CA VAL A 308 -13.97 14.33 10.77
C VAL A 308 -12.67 14.46 9.98
N ILE A 309 -12.76 14.22 8.67
CA ILE A 309 -11.60 14.23 7.78
C ILE A 309 -11.51 15.59 7.08
N PRO A 310 -10.37 16.30 7.16
CA PRO A 310 -10.18 17.57 6.46
C PRO A 310 -10.14 17.36 4.93
N ASP A 311 -10.82 18.27 4.23
CA ASP A 311 -10.89 18.31 2.75
C ASP A 311 -9.52 18.52 2.09
#